data_AF-A0A946QA87-F1
#
_entry.id   AF-A0A946QA87-F1
#
_cell.length_a   1.000
_cell.length_b   1.000
_cell.length_c   1.000
_cell.angle_alpha   90.00
_cell.angle_beta   90.00
_cell.angle_gamma   90.00
#
_symmetry.space_group_name_H-M   'P 1'
#
loop_
_entity.id
_entity.type
_entity.pdbx_description
1 polymer ?
#
loop_
_entity_poly.entity_id
_entity_poly.type
_entity_poly.pdbx_seq_one_letter_code
_entity_poly.pdbx_strand_id
1 'polypeptide(L)'
;MNTPTSRRDFIKQATLAIASIGAVSNSALSTAFAASQNKTLTVPEGINHISPYEYSVFEKLVDVLLPVDGMPLPNPKELPVIQTLDAALLAGMAPHILAGLKGGVLFFDEGAKSAFSNRRFTELSDEEGRQFCDLWIGSDNPQQRGITMALKKLIGLSYWSNPATWGTIGYHGPIVKKLGMVSQGNTPLPTSHAS
;
A
#
# COMPACT_ATOMS: atom_id res chain seq x y z
N MET A 1 26.43 -19.20 -32.05
CA MET A 1 25.17 -19.96 -32.04
C MET A 1 25.25 -20.95 -30.88
N ASN A 2 24.57 -20.67 -29.77
CA ASN A 2 24.31 -21.60 -28.67
C ASN A 2 23.22 -20.97 -27.78
N THR A 3 22.07 -21.62 -27.67
CA THR A 3 20.95 -21.34 -26.74
C THR A 3 20.44 -22.68 -26.24
N PRO A 4 19.74 -22.80 -25.09
CA PRO A 4 19.49 -21.81 -24.02
C PRO A 4 19.84 -22.37 -22.62
N THR A 5 20.42 -21.56 -21.72
CA THR A 5 20.53 -21.95 -20.30
C THR A 5 19.16 -21.88 -19.63
N SER A 6 18.79 -23.00 -19.02
CA SER A 6 17.45 -23.38 -18.60
C SER A 6 16.92 -22.57 -17.41
N ARG A 7 15.61 -22.25 -17.42
CA ARG A 7 14.85 -21.65 -16.31
C ARG A 7 15.01 -22.41 -14.97
N ARG A 8 15.43 -23.69 -15.00
CA ARG A 8 15.67 -24.51 -13.80
C ARG A 8 16.97 -24.18 -13.07
N ASP A 9 17.99 -23.66 -13.76
CA ASP A 9 19.26 -23.32 -13.10
C ASP A 9 19.16 -21.98 -12.35
N PHE A 10 18.27 -21.08 -12.81
CA PHE A 10 17.92 -19.86 -12.09
C PHE A 10 17.20 -20.14 -10.76
N ILE A 11 16.31 -21.16 -10.72
CA ILE A 11 15.63 -21.56 -9.47
C ILE A 11 16.59 -22.25 -8.49
N LYS A 12 17.61 -22.96 -8.98
CA LYS A 12 18.64 -23.56 -8.11
C LYS A 12 19.60 -22.55 -7.50
N GLN A 13 19.89 -21.44 -8.19
CA GLN A 13 20.71 -20.36 -7.64
C GLN A 13 19.93 -19.41 -6.72
N ALA A 14 18.59 -19.41 -6.76
CA ALA A 14 17.76 -18.62 -5.86
C ALA A 14 17.66 -19.19 -4.42
N THR A 15 18.13 -20.41 -4.17
CA THR A 15 17.98 -21.08 -2.85
C THR A 15 19.19 -20.92 -1.90
N LEU A 16 20.16 -20.04 -2.22
CA LEU A 16 21.39 -19.88 -1.43
C LEU A 16 21.74 -18.40 -1.17
N ALA A 17 20.74 -17.62 -0.75
CA ALA A 17 20.96 -16.29 -0.14
C ALA A 17 20.01 -16.02 1.04
N ILE A 18 19.66 -17.06 1.81
CA ILE A 18 19.06 -16.92 3.15
C ILE A 18 19.99 -17.65 4.13
N ALA A 19 21.12 -17.03 4.44
CA ALA A 19 22.03 -17.51 5.48
C ALA A 19 22.87 -16.34 6.01
N SER A 20 22.25 -15.42 6.75
CA SER A 20 22.87 -14.64 7.85
C SER A 20 21.93 -13.57 8.42
N ILE A 21 20.78 -13.98 8.98
CA ILE A 21 20.20 -13.26 10.13
C ILE A 21 19.82 -14.33 11.15
N GLY A 22 20.85 -14.98 11.69
CA GLY A 22 20.75 -15.81 12.88
C GLY A 22 21.23 -15.01 14.08
N ALA A 23 20.36 -14.87 15.08
CA ALA A 23 20.61 -14.29 16.40
C ALA A 23 20.94 -12.79 16.45
N VAL A 24 19.97 -11.95 16.06
CA VAL A 24 19.73 -10.72 16.85
C VAL A 24 18.48 -10.96 17.66
N SER A 25 18.68 -11.10 18.97
CA SER A 25 17.68 -11.10 20.02
C SER A 25 16.59 -10.06 19.70
N ASN A 26 15.33 -10.36 20.04
CA ASN A 26 14.14 -9.51 19.90
C ASN A 26 14.23 -8.10 20.54
N SER A 27 15.41 -7.67 20.97
CA SER A 27 15.70 -6.42 21.67
C SER A 27 16.26 -5.32 20.76
N ALA A 28 16.83 -5.65 19.60
CA ALA A 28 17.56 -4.67 18.76
C ALA A 28 16.73 -4.07 17.62
N LEU A 29 15.66 -4.75 17.17
CA LEU A 29 14.71 -4.14 16.23
C LEU A 29 13.81 -3.11 16.93
N SER A 30 13.62 -3.21 18.25
CA SER A 30 12.82 -2.29 19.04
C SER A 30 13.49 -0.93 19.27
N THR A 31 14.82 -0.84 19.22
CA THR A 31 15.55 0.40 19.48
C THR A 31 15.68 1.31 18.26
N ALA A 32 15.59 0.76 17.03
CA ALA A 32 15.51 1.58 15.82
C ALA A 32 14.15 2.31 15.68
N PHE A 33 13.08 1.79 16.30
CA PHE A 33 11.79 2.48 16.42
C PHE A 33 11.76 3.57 17.50
N ALA A 34 12.64 3.49 18.50
CA ALA A 34 12.62 4.40 19.66
C ALA A 34 13.33 5.75 19.41
N ALA A 35 14.09 5.89 18.33
CA ALA A 35 14.90 7.09 18.07
C ALA A 35 14.22 8.14 17.15
N SER A 36 13.01 7.89 16.64
CA SER A 36 12.28 8.87 15.83
C SER A 36 11.43 9.76 16.75
N GLN A 37 12.03 10.83 17.25
CA GLN A 37 11.39 11.76 18.18
C GLN A 37 10.20 12.54 17.59
N ASN A 38 9.09 12.47 18.33
CA ASN A 38 8.12 13.53 18.65
C ASN A 38 7.33 14.21 17.52
N LYS A 39 6.36 13.47 16.97
CA LYS A 39 4.99 13.98 16.80
C LYS A 39 4.10 13.04 17.61
N THR A 40 3.24 13.55 18.49
CA THR A 40 2.21 12.71 19.12
C THR A 40 1.26 12.31 18.00
N LEU A 41 1.58 11.22 17.32
CA LEU A 41 0.81 10.67 16.22
C LEU A 41 -0.39 9.95 16.85
N THR A 42 -1.41 10.72 17.18
CA THR A 42 -2.67 10.17 17.66
C THR A 42 -3.34 9.50 16.47
N VAL A 43 -3.28 8.18 16.44
CA VAL A 43 -4.02 7.37 15.46
C VAL A 43 -5.51 7.49 15.83
N PRO A 44 -6.38 7.90 14.88
CA PRO A 44 -7.82 7.96 15.12
C PRO A 44 -8.39 6.61 15.59
N GLU A 45 -9.47 6.66 16.39
CA GLU A 45 -10.17 5.44 16.83
C GLU A 45 -10.59 4.58 15.63
N GLY A 46 -10.50 3.26 15.78
CA GLY A 46 -10.91 2.28 14.77
C GLY A 46 -9.81 1.76 13.84
N ILE A 47 -8.56 2.15 14.03
CA ILE A 47 -7.39 1.63 13.30
C ILE A 47 -6.66 0.59 14.15
N ASN A 48 -6.55 -0.65 13.67
CA ASN A 48 -6.07 -1.79 14.44
C ASN A 48 -4.77 -2.41 13.90
N HIS A 49 -4.49 -2.26 12.61
CA HIS A 49 -3.37 -2.90 11.92
C HIS A 49 -2.27 -1.92 11.52
N ILE A 50 -2.48 -0.62 11.62
CA ILE A 50 -1.52 0.44 11.28
C ILE A 50 -0.89 1.03 12.54
N SER A 51 0.43 1.09 12.59
CA SER A 51 1.15 1.77 13.68
C SER A 51 1.13 3.29 13.53
N PRO A 52 1.38 4.09 14.57
CA PRO A 52 1.41 5.55 14.46
C PRO A 52 2.38 6.06 13.40
N TYR A 53 3.54 5.41 13.26
CA TYR A 53 4.51 5.71 12.22
C TYR A 53 3.94 5.45 10.82
N GLU A 54 3.40 4.24 10.58
CA GLU A 54 2.80 3.88 9.30
C GLU A 54 1.65 4.82 8.94
N TYR A 55 0.87 5.24 9.95
CA TYR A 55 -0.20 6.21 9.78
C TYR A 55 0.31 7.52 9.18
N SER A 56 1.44 8.06 9.68
CA SER A 56 2.03 9.30 9.12
C SER A 56 2.46 9.16 7.66
N VAL A 57 2.97 7.99 7.27
CA VAL A 57 3.34 7.69 5.88
C VAL A 57 2.09 7.62 5.00
N PHE A 58 1.05 6.93 5.45
CA PHE A 58 -0.22 6.82 4.71
C PHE A 58 -0.94 8.16 4.62
N GLU A 59 -0.95 8.96 5.68
CA GLU A 59 -1.48 10.32 5.69
C GLU A 59 -0.77 11.19 4.64
N LYS A 60 0.57 11.16 4.62
CA LYS A 60 1.33 11.86 3.60
C LYS A 60 1.06 11.34 2.18
N LEU A 61 0.93 10.02 2.01
CA LEU A 61 0.60 9.42 0.71
C LEU A 61 -0.78 9.82 0.21
N VAL A 62 -1.77 9.96 1.10
CA VAL A 62 -3.11 10.46 0.74
C VAL A 62 -2.99 11.87 0.16
N ASP A 63 -2.31 12.79 0.85
CA ASP A 63 -2.13 14.17 0.40
C ASP A 63 -1.35 14.27 -0.93
N VAL A 64 -0.33 13.42 -1.10
CA VAL A 64 0.52 13.39 -2.30
C VAL A 64 -0.20 12.77 -3.51
N LEU A 65 -0.87 11.64 -3.33
CA LEU A 65 -1.42 10.82 -4.43
C LEU A 65 -2.85 11.18 -4.82
N LEU A 66 -3.59 11.89 -3.96
CA LEU A 66 -4.97 12.30 -4.22
C LEU A 66 -5.12 13.83 -4.17
N PRO A 67 -4.45 14.59 -5.07
CA PRO A 67 -4.67 16.03 -5.19
C PRO A 67 -6.03 16.28 -5.87
N VAL A 68 -7.09 16.36 -5.08
CA VAL A 68 -8.46 16.59 -5.58
C VAL A 68 -8.84 18.08 -5.60
N ASP A 69 -7.93 18.97 -5.25
CA ASP A 69 -8.20 20.41 -5.20
C ASP A 69 -8.72 20.93 -6.56
N GLY A 70 -9.87 21.59 -6.54
CA GLY A 70 -10.52 22.10 -7.75
C GLY A 70 -11.26 21.05 -8.60
N MET A 71 -11.32 19.79 -8.16
CA MET A 71 -12.09 18.74 -8.82
C MET A 71 -13.46 18.56 -8.13
N PRO A 72 -14.50 18.09 -8.85
CA PRO A 72 -15.77 17.72 -8.25
C PRO A 72 -15.69 16.36 -7.53
N LEU A 73 -14.68 16.17 -6.69
CA LEU A 73 -14.39 14.96 -5.93
C LEU A 73 -14.37 15.29 -4.43
N PRO A 74 -14.86 14.42 -3.55
CA PRO A 74 -14.80 14.66 -2.11
C PRO A 74 -13.35 14.79 -1.63
N ASN A 75 -13.12 15.66 -0.65
CA ASN A 75 -11.78 15.84 -0.10
C ASN A 75 -11.35 14.58 0.70
N PRO A 76 -10.20 13.93 0.39
CA PRO A 76 -9.70 12.79 1.15
C PRO A 76 -9.56 13.07 2.67
N LYS A 77 -9.32 14.32 3.08
CA LYS A 77 -9.18 14.71 4.50
C LYS A 77 -10.48 14.63 5.28
N GLU A 78 -11.62 14.70 4.59
CA GLU A 78 -12.96 14.60 5.19
C GLU A 78 -13.48 13.15 5.20
N LEU A 79 -12.72 12.23 4.60
CA LEU A 79 -13.11 10.84 4.42
C LEU A 79 -12.26 9.91 5.31
N PRO A 80 -12.84 8.84 5.85
CA PRO A 80 -12.10 7.82 6.61
C PRO A 80 -11.25 6.90 5.69
N VAL A 81 -10.34 7.48 4.90
CA VAL A 81 -9.53 6.74 3.91
C VAL A 81 -8.59 5.77 4.61
N ILE A 82 -7.91 6.17 5.69
CA ILE A 82 -6.95 5.27 6.35
C ILE A 82 -7.68 4.19 7.17
N GLN A 83 -8.83 4.51 7.75
CA GLN A 83 -9.68 3.53 8.44
C GLN A 83 -10.23 2.49 7.45
N THR A 84 -10.63 2.92 6.25
CA THR A 84 -11.08 2.02 5.19
C THR A 84 -9.93 1.12 4.73
N LEU A 85 -8.70 1.65 4.63
CA LEU A 85 -7.50 0.88 4.32
C LEU A 85 -7.26 -0.20 5.38
N ASP A 86 -7.28 0.19 6.65
CA ASP A 86 -7.07 -0.71 7.78
C ASP A 86 -8.10 -1.84 7.82
N ALA A 87 -9.38 -1.49 7.84
CA ALA A 87 -10.47 -2.44 8.05
C ALA A 87 -10.80 -3.28 6.80
N ALA A 88 -10.77 -2.69 5.60
CA ALA A 88 -11.20 -3.40 4.38
C ALA A 88 -10.06 -4.11 3.66
N LEU A 89 -8.82 -3.62 3.78
CA LEU A 89 -7.69 -4.14 3.00
C LEU A 89 -6.67 -4.85 3.89
N LEU A 90 -6.29 -4.28 5.04
CA LEU A 90 -5.24 -4.86 5.88
C LEU A 90 -5.74 -5.98 6.78
N ALA A 91 -6.95 -5.86 7.33
CA ALA A 91 -7.51 -6.84 8.27
C ALA A 91 -7.61 -8.27 7.70
N GLY A 92 -7.79 -8.39 6.38
CA GLY A 92 -7.87 -9.69 5.68
C GLY A 92 -6.52 -10.28 5.24
N MET A 93 -5.41 -9.58 5.44
CA MET A 93 -4.11 -10.04 4.95
C MET A 93 -3.53 -11.16 5.84
N ALA A 94 -2.91 -12.15 5.20
CA ALA A 94 -2.13 -13.15 5.93
C ALA A 94 -0.97 -12.46 6.69
N PRO A 95 -0.62 -12.90 7.91
CA PRO A 95 0.34 -12.19 8.76
C PRO A 95 1.70 -11.90 8.12
N HIS A 96 2.23 -12.83 7.31
CA HIS A 96 3.51 -12.66 6.62
C HIS A 96 3.43 -11.63 5.48
N ILE A 97 2.27 -11.48 4.83
CA ILE A 97 2.03 -10.45 3.81
C ILE A 97 1.94 -9.08 4.47
N LEU A 98 1.21 -8.98 5.59
CA LEU A 98 1.10 -7.73 6.36
C LEU A 98 2.47 -7.29 6.88
N ALA A 99 3.27 -8.23 7.42
CA ALA A 99 4.63 -7.94 7.85
C ALA A 99 5.52 -7.46 6.70
N GLY A 100 5.43 -8.09 5.52
CA GLY A 100 6.14 -7.65 4.32
C GLY A 100 5.73 -6.25 3.87
N LEU A 101 4.44 -5.92 3.91
CA LEU A 101 3.93 -4.58 3.62
C LEU A 101 4.46 -3.54 4.60
N LYS A 102 4.44 -3.82 5.91
CA LYS A 102 4.98 -2.92 6.94
C LYS A 102 6.48 -2.64 6.73
N GLY A 103 7.25 -3.68 6.42
CA GLY A 103 8.66 -3.53 6.02
C GLY A 103 8.81 -2.68 4.74
N GLY A 104 7.92 -2.88 3.77
CA GLY A 104 7.86 -2.08 2.55
C GLY A 104 7.55 -0.61 2.79
N VAL A 105 6.63 -0.29 3.72
CA VAL A 105 6.30 1.10 4.12
C VAL A 105 7.53 1.79 4.71
N LEU A 106 8.26 1.11 5.61
CA LEU A 106 9.50 1.63 6.16
C LEU A 106 10.56 1.84 5.08
N PHE A 107 10.75 0.85 4.19
CA PHE A 107 11.68 0.95 3.07
C PHE A 107 11.35 2.11 2.14
N PHE A 108 10.07 2.36 1.87
CA PHE A 108 9.61 3.48 1.05
C PHE A 108 9.89 4.83 1.72
N ASP A 109 9.55 5.00 3.00
CA ASP A 109 9.77 6.27 3.72
C ASP A 109 11.26 6.63 3.83
N GLU A 110 12.10 5.64 4.16
CA GLU A 110 13.56 5.79 4.21
C GLU A 110 14.18 6.00 2.82
N GLY A 111 13.52 5.49 1.78
CA GLY A 111 13.98 5.57 0.40
C GLY A 111 14.19 6.99 -0.11
N ALA A 112 13.38 7.93 0.36
CA ALA A 112 13.47 9.35 0.03
C ALA A 112 14.82 9.98 0.39
N LYS A 113 15.52 9.46 1.40
CA LYS A 113 16.79 10.00 1.88
C LYS A 113 17.86 10.06 0.79
N SER A 114 17.84 9.06 -0.09
CA SER A 114 18.77 8.96 -1.22
C SER A 114 18.56 10.04 -2.29
N ALA A 115 17.33 10.53 -2.45
CA ALA A 115 16.96 11.50 -3.49
C ALA A 115 16.80 12.93 -2.94
N PHE A 116 16.48 13.10 -1.65
CA PHE A 116 16.05 14.38 -1.07
C PHE A 116 16.83 14.77 0.18
N SER A 117 18.16 14.82 0.08
CA SER A 117 19.05 15.39 1.11
C SER A 117 18.90 14.72 2.49
N ASN A 118 18.83 13.39 2.52
CA ASN A 118 18.72 12.59 3.75
C ASN A 118 17.42 12.82 4.56
N ARG A 119 16.38 13.39 3.93
CA ARG A 119 15.03 13.48 4.50
C ARG A 119 14.19 12.26 4.17
N ARG A 120 13.33 11.86 5.11
CA ARG A 120 12.31 10.82 4.92
C ARG A 120 11.18 11.33 4.03
N PHE A 121 10.40 10.42 3.44
CA PHE A 121 9.24 10.78 2.63
C PHE A 121 8.23 11.65 3.40
N THR A 122 7.98 11.29 4.66
CA THR A 122 7.11 12.02 5.59
C THR A 122 7.57 13.46 5.88
N GLU A 123 8.83 13.79 5.62
CA GLU A 123 9.43 15.11 5.82
C GLU A 123 9.47 15.97 4.54
N LEU A 124 9.06 15.41 3.40
CA LEU A 124 9.03 16.11 2.13
C LEU A 124 7.83 17.05 2.02
N SER A 125 7.95 18.11 1.22
CA SER A 125 6.77 18.84 0.75
C SER A 125 5.88 17.96 -0.12
N ASP A 126 4.62 18.36 -0.35
CA ASP A 126 3.71 17.56 -1.20
C ASP A 126 4.24 17.43 -2.63
N GLU A 127 4.86 18.48 -3.14
CA GLU A 127 5.46 18.49 -4.48
C GLU A 127 6.68 17.57 -4.57
N GLU A 128 7.60 17.65 -3.61
CA GLU A 128 8.73 16.71 -3.52
C GLU A 128 8.25 15.27 -3.33
N GLY A 129 7.18 15.06 -2.56
CA GLY A 129 6.56 13.75 -2.37
C GLY A 129 6.02 13.17 -3.69
N ARG A 130 5.37 13.99 -4.53
CA ARG A 130 4.91 13.57 -5.87
C ARG A 130 6.09 13.20 -6.76
N GLN A 131 7.12 14.04 -6.78
CA GLN A 131 8.34 13.78 -7.54
C GLN A 131 9.03 12.49 -7.09
N PHE A 132 9.09 12.23 -5.79
CA PHE A 132 9.63 10.97 -5.25
C PHE A 132 8.83 9.75 -5.73
N CYS A 133 7.51 9.81 -5.64
CA CYS A 133 6.63 8.74 -6.13
C CYS A 133 6.85 8.47 -7.62
N ASP A 134 6.91 9.52 -8.45
CA ASP A 134 7.13 9.37 -9.89
C ASP A 134 8.51 8.79 -10.20
N LEU A 135 9.55 9.24 -9.49
CA LEU A 135 10.91 8.71 -9.62
C LEU A 135 10.98 7.22 -9.27
N TRP A 136 10.33 6.79 -8.19
CA TRP A 136 10.35 5.38 -7.79
C TRP A 136 9.50 4.50 -8.71
N ILE A 137 8.39 4.99 -9.23
CA ILE A 137 7.57 4.29 -10.23
C ILE A 137 8.35 4.10 -11.53
N GLY A 138 9.14 5.10 -11.95
CA GLY A 138 9.98 5.05 -13.14
C GLY A 138 11.33 4.37 -12.96
N SER A 139 11.69 3.94 -11.74
CA SER A 139 13.00 3.38 -11.43
C SER A 139 13.28 2.03 -12.11
N ASP A 140 14.54 1.73 -12.42
CA ASP A 140 14.94 0.40 -12.91
C ASP A 140 14.90 -0.68 -11.81
N ASN A 141 14.83 -0.28 -10.54
CA ASN A 141 14.77 -1.20 -9.40
C ASN A 141 13.35 -1.78 -9.22
N PRO A 142 13.15 -3.11 -9.38
CA PRO A 142 11.82 -3.70 -9.30
C PRO A 142 11.17 -3.57 -7.91
N GLN A 143 11.95 -3.54 -6.83
CA GLN A 143 11.44 -3.37 -5.48
C GLN A 143 10.88 -1.95 -5.27
N GLN A 144 11.59 -0.91 -5.75
CA GLN A 144 11.14 0.49 -5.67
C GLN A 144 9.83 0.70 -6.45
N ARG A 145 9.76 0.20 -7.70
CA ARG A 145 8.51 0.23 -8.48
C ARG A 145 7.39 -0.54 -7.80
N GLY A 146 7.70 -1.75 -7.33
CA GLY A 146 6.73 -2.68 -6.76
C GLY A 146 6.05 -2.11 -5.52
N ILE A 147 6.83 -1.59 -4.57
CA ILE A 147 6.27 -1.01 -3.34
C ILE A 147 5.48 0.27 -3.63
N THR A 148 5.98 1.16 -4.50
CA THR A 148 5.29 2.42 -4.82
C THR A 148 3.96 2.15 -5.52
N MET A 149 3.93 1.18 -6.44
CA MET A 149 2.68 0.74 -7.07
C MET A 149 1.71 0.09 -6.08
N ALA A 150 2.21 -0.72 -5.15
CA ALA A 150 1.37 -1.32 -4.12
C ALA A 150 0.72 -0.25 -3.24
N LEU A 151 1.51 0.72 -2.75
CA LEU A 151 1.02 1.82 -1.91
C LEU A 151 0.01 2.69 -2.67
N LYS A 152 0.29 3.05 -3.93
CA LYS A 152 -0.65 3.83 -4.76
C LYS A 152 -1.97 3.10 -4.95
N LYS A 153 -1.94 1.79 -5.20
CA LYS A 153 -3.15 0.96 -5.35
C LYS A 153 -3.94 0.86 -4.05
N LEU A 154 -3.27 0.68 -2.91
CA LEU A 154 -3.92 0.62 -1.60
C LEU A 154 -4.64 1.93 -1.27
N ILE A 155 -3.98 3.08 -1.45
CA ILE A 155 -4.59 4.40 -1.23
C ILE A 155 -5.77 4.62 -2.18
N GLY A 156 -5.58 4.38 -3.48
CA GLY A 156 -6.64 4.56 -4.46
C GLY A 156 -7.85 3.66 -4.19
N LEU A 157 -7.63 2.38 -3.92
CA LEU A 157 -8.70 1.44 -3.61
C LEU A 157 -9.44 1.84 -2.33
N SER A 158 -8.71 2.30 -1.32
CA SER A 158 -9.32 2.75 -0.06
C SER A 158 -10.23 3.97 -0.28
N TYR A 159 -9.76 4.96 -1.01
CA TYR A 159 -10.53 6.16 -1.33
C TYR A 159 -11.82 5.81 -2.11
N TRP A 160 -11.70 5.03 -3.19
CA TRP A 160 -12.87 4.63 -4.00
C TRP A 160 -13.79 3.61 -3.33
N SER A 161 -13.34 2.93 -2.26
CA SER A 161 -14.20 2.06 -1.45
C SER A 161 -15.17 2.83 -0.56
N ASN A 162 -14.94 4.14 -0.36
CA ASN A 162 -15.82 4.97 0.44
C ASN A 162 -17.09 5.36 -0.34
N PRO A 163 -18.30 5.04 0.15
CA PRO A 163 -19.56 5.36 -0.52
C PRO A 163 -19.75 6.84 -0.87
N ALA A 164 -19.15 7.75 -0.10
CA ALA A 164 -19.20 9.19 -0.37
C ALA A 164 -18.58 9.56 -1.74
N THR A 165 -17.66 8.75 -2.26
CA THR A 165 -17.00 8.99 -3.56
C THR A 165 -17.78 8.44 -4.76
N TRP A 166 -18.77 7.58 -4.53
CA TRP A 166 -19.43 6.86 -5.63
C TRP A 166 -20.32 7.77 -6.48
N GLY A 167 -20.98 8.73 -5.83
CA GLY A 167 -21.88 9.67 -6.51
C GLY A 167 -21.18 10.50 -7.59
N THR A 168 -19.91 10.87 -7.37
CA THR A 168 -19.14 11.71 -8.30
C THR A 168 -18.70 10.98 -9.55
N ILE A 169 -18.68 9.63 -9.52
CA ILE A 169 -18.36 8.78 -10.68
C ILE A 169 -19.61 8.13 -11.29
N GLY A 170 -20.81 8.57 -10.88
CA GLY A 170 -22.08 7.99 -11.34
C GLY A 170 -22.32 6.55 -10.87
N TYR A 171 -21.57 6.09 -9.87
CA TYR A 171 -21.77 4.77 -9.29
C TYR A 171 -22.79 4.85 -8.16
N HIS A 172 -23.86 4.07 -8.24
CA HIS A 172 -24.93 4.07 -7.23
C HIS A 172 -24.73 3.01 -6.14
N GLY A 173 -23.53 2.44 -6.05
CA GLY A 173 -23.22 1.33 -5.16
C GLY A 173 -23.65 -0.05 -5.70
N PRO A 174 -23.40 -1.12 -4.93
CA PRO A 174 -23.72 -2.48 -5.34
C PRO A 174 -25.22 -2.69 -5.54
N ILE A 175 -25.63 -2.99 -6.78
CA ILE A 175 -27.03 -3.20 -7.19
C ILE A 175 -27.70 -4.31 -6.35
N VAL A 176 -26.93 -5.33 -5.97
CA VAL A 176 -27.41 -6.45 -5.14
C VAL A 176 -28.00 -5.95 -3.81
N LYS A 177 -27.36 -4.97 -3.15
CA LYS A 177 -27.90 -4.35 -1.93
C LYS A 177 -29.13 -3.50 -2.23
N LYS A 178 -29.12 -2.74 -3.34
CA LYS A 178 -30.24 -1.88 -3.74
C LYS A 178 -31.51 -2.67 -4.05
N LEU A 179 -31.38 -3.84 -4.67
CA LEU A 179 -32.48 -4.70 -5.09
C LEU A 179 -32.83 -5.79 -4.07
N GLY A 180 -32.18 -5.81 -2.90
CA GLY A 180 -32.39 -6.86 -1.88
C GLY A 180 -32.09 -8.27 -2.39
N MET A 181 -31.24 -8.40 -3.41
CA MET A 181 -30.94 -9.68 -4.03
C MET A 181 -30.04 -10.51 -3.10
N VAL A 182 -30.36 -11.80 -2.95
CA VAL A 182 -29.51 -12.75 -2.23
C VAL A 182 -28.30 -13.06 -3.10
N SER A 183 -27.10 -12.85 -2.56
CA SER A 183 -25.83 -13.20 -3.22
C SER A 183 -25.86 -14.69 -3.62
N GLN A 184 -25.77 -14.97 -4.92
CA GLN A 184 -25.80 -16.34 -5.46
C GLN A 184 -24.41 -17.02 -5.42
N GLY A 185 -23.43 -16.43 -4.73
CA GLY A 185 -22.05 -16.89 -4.72
C GLY A 185 -21.39 -16.79 -6.11
N ASN A 186 -20.29 -17.52 -6.31
CA ASN A 186 -19.71 -17.69 -7.64
C ASN A 186 -20.53 -18.74 -8.40
N THR A 187 -21.58 -18.29 -9.10
CA THR A 187 -22.28 -19.16 -10.04
C THR A 187 -21.27 -19.65 -11.09
N PRO A 188 -21.12 -20.97 -11.30
CA PRO A 188 -20.18 -21.49 -12.28
C PRO A 188 -20.49 -20.92 -13.67
N LEU A 189 -19.43 -20.71 -14.47
CA LEU A 189 -19.54 -20.24 -15.85
C LEU A 189 -20.57 -21.09 -16.61
N PRO A 190 -21.47 -20.49 -17.42
CA PRO A 190 -22.42 -21.25 -18.22
C PRO A 190 -21.65 -22.25 -19.09
N THR A 191 -21.94 -23.54 -18.94
CA THR A 191 -21.41 -24.54 -19.87
C THR A 191 -22.17 -24.36 -21.18
N SER A 192 -21.44 -24.03 -22.24
CA SER A 192 -22.02 -23.93 -23.58
C SER A 192 -22.48 -25.33 -24.02
N HIS A 193 -23.73 -25.67 -23.78
CA HIS A 193 -24.40 -26.69 -24.56
C HIS A 193 -24.93 -26.00 -25.82
N ALA A 194 -24.08 -25.93 -26.83
CA ALA A 194 -24.52 -25.65 -28.19
C ALA A 194 -25.43 -26.81 -28.61
N SER A 195 -26.69 -26.50 -28.89
CA SER A 195 -27.63 -27.39 -29.56
C SER A 195 -27.43 -27.30 -31.07
#